data_AF-A0A645GDT0-F1
#
_entry.id   AF-A0A645GDT0-F1
#
_cell.length_a   1.000
_cell.length_b   1.000
_cell.length_c   1.000
_cell.angle_alpha   90.00
_cell.angle_beta   90.00
_cell.angle_gamma   90.00
#
_symmetry.space_group_name_H-M   'P 1'
#
loop_
_entity.id
_entity.type
_entity.pdbx_description
1 polymer ?
#
loop_
_entity_poly.entity_id
_entity_poly.type
_entity_poly.pdbx_seq_one_letter_code
_entity_poly.pdbx_strand_id
1 'polypeptide(L)'
;MDWSFRNNWDEFEWEKEIRKDELRIARYFKTLTGCLDLPGEDDMIFRRLMEQPELVPSGVRDPHRISMFDFENNDDEDFTDDSRSRRRNAFEGLRRLENLAAEWNLLVASSLDERFFPQALAITCAFGKLLSRILNFSDVEDASDTRTLRISLVKRILADINELCLRLEEFKTLDALPAHVFPRFFEQMTFFREAALDVLHQLRSRSE
;
A
#
# COMPACT_ATOMS: atom_id res chain seq x y z
N MET A 1 13.12 -11.55 1.32
CA MET A 1 12.11 -12.54 0.86
C MET A 1 12.51 -13.05 -0.52
N ASP A 2 12.81 -14.35 -0.68
CA ASP A 2 13.24 -14.93 -1.97
C ASP A 2 12.04 -15.15 -2.91
N TRP A 3 11.92 -14.32 -3.93
CA TRP A 3 10.84 -14.35 -4.92
C TRP A 3 11.10 -15.32 -6.09
N SER A 4 12.26 -16.00 -6.12
CA SER A 4 12.72 -16.80 -7.27
C SER A 4 11.77 -17.92 -7.71
N PHE A 5 10.94 -18.44 -6.79
CA PHE A 5 9.92 -19.45 -7.10
C PHE A 5 8.67 -18.88 -7.82
N ARG A 6 8.53 -17.56 -7.95
CA ARG A 6 7.35 -16.88 -8.52
C ARG A 6 7.62 -16.21 -9.88
N ASN A 7 8.79 -16.45 -10.48
CA ASN A 7 9.26 -15.82 -11.72
C ASN A 7 8.39 -16.07 -12.98
N ASN A 8 7.36 -16.92 -12.90
CA ASN A 8 6.45 -17.23 -14.00
C ASN A 8 5.01 -16.80 -13.76
N TRP A 9 4.71 -16.11 -12.65
CA TRP A 9 3.34 -15.72 -12.35
C TRP A 9 2.85 -14.60 -13.27
N ASP A 10 1.65 -14.78 -13.79
CA ASP A 10 0.97 -13.74 -14.55
C ASP A 10 0.37 -12.64 -13.64
N GLU A 11 -0.18 -11.60 -14.26
CA GLU A 11 -0.78 -10.48 -13.52
C GLU A 11 -1.96 -10.92 -12.62
N PHE A 12 -2.70 -11.96 -13.02
CA PHE A 12 -3.87 -12.45 -12.29
C PHE A 12 -3.47 -13.28 -11.06
N GLU A 13 -2.44 -14.10 -11.18
CA GLU A 13 -1.87 -14.86 -10.06
C GLU A 13 -1.29 -13.92 -8.99
N TRP A 14 -0.56 -12.88 -9.41
CA TRP A 14 -0.07 -11.85 -8.50
C TRP A 14 -1.21 -11.09 -7.81
N GLU A 15 -2.25 -10.72 -8.54
CA GLU A 15 -3.43 -10.06 -7.97
C GLU A 15 -4.14 -10.94 -6.93
N LYS A 16 -4.25 -12.26 -7.19
CA LYS A 16 -4.84 -13.21 -6.25
C LYS A 16 -4.02 -13.33 -4.97
N GLU A 17 -2.71 -13.38 -5.08
CA GLU A 17 -1.82 -13.45 -3.92
C GLU A 17 -1.83 -12.14 -3.12
N ILE A 18 -1.83 -10.99 -3.79
CA ILE A 18 -1.99 -9.68 -3.16
C ILE A 18 -3.31 -9.63 -2.36
N ARG A 19 -4.42 -10.15 -2.88
CA ARG A 19 -5.70 -10.24 -2.14
C ARG A 19 -5.62 -11.13 -0.91
N LYS A 20 -4.90 -12.25 -0.99
CA LYS A 20 -4.67 -13.11 0.17
C LYS A 20 -3.87 -12.40 1.25
N ASP A 21 -2.86 -11.62 0.85
CA ASP A 21 -2.09 -10.78 1.76
C ASP A 21 -2.95 -9.72 2.45
N GLU A 22 -3.78 -8.99 1.68
CA GLU A 22 -4.75 -8.03 2.24
C GLU A 22 -5.73 -8.72 3.23
N LEU A 23 -6.19 -9.93 2.90
CA LEU A 23 -7.08 -10.70 3.77
C LEU A 23 -6.38 -11.17 5.05
N ARG A 24 -5.10 -11.56 4.97
CA ARG A 24 -4.26 -11.88 6.14
C ARG A 24 -4.15 -10.67 7.06
N ILE A 25 -3.79 -9.51 6.53
CA ILE A 25 -3.67 -8.25 7.28
C ILE A 25 -5.00 -7.91 7.95
N ALA A 26 -6.11 -7.98 7.22
CA ALA A 26 -7.44 -7.69 7.77
C ALA A 26 -7.82 -8.64 8.93
N ARG A 27 -7.55 -9.94 8.79
CA ARG A 27 -7.84 -10.93 9.84
C ARG A 27 -6.88 -10.79 11.03
N TYR A 28 -5.63 -10.41 10.79
CA TYR A 28 -4.67 -10.08 11.84
C TYR A 28 -5.20 -8.94 12.71
N PHE A 29 -5.47 -7.76 12.14
CA PHE A 29 -5.95 -6.60 12.90
C PHE A 29 -7.30 -6.84 13.56
N LYS A 30 -8.19 -7.62 12.92
CA LYS A 30 -9.44 -8.02 13.56
C LYS A 30 -9.25 -8.89 14.80
N THR A 31 -8.21 -9.73 14.81
CA THR A 31 -7.92 -10.61 15.95
C THR A 31 -7.16 -9.86 17.03
N LEU A 32 -6.24 -8.96 16.63
CA LEU A 32 -5.43 -8.13 17.52
C LEU A 32 -6.27 -7.34 18.54
N THR A 33 -7.44 -6.83 18.14
CA THR A 33 -8.33 -6.08 19.05
C THR A 33 -8.78 -6.89 20.28
N GLY A 34 -8.80 -8.22 20.19
CA GLY A 34 -9.14 -9.12 21.31
C GLY A 34 -7.93 -9.72 22.03
N CYS A 35 -6.70 -9.40 21.59
CA CYS A 35 -5.47 -10.01 22.09
C CYS A 35 -4.40 -8.99 22.52
N LEU A 36 -4.66 -7.68 22.42
CA LEU A 36 -3.71 -6.59 22.75
C LEU A 36 -3.02 -6.71 24.11
N ASP A 37 -3.66 -7.32 25.10
CA ASP A 37 -3.13 -7.44 26.46
C ASP A 37 -2.49 -8.82 26.76
N LEU A 38 -2.45 -9.72 25.78
CA LEU A 38 -1.94 -11.09 25.98
C LEU A 38 -0.44 -11.14 25.67
N PRO A 39 0.39 -11.82 26.49
CA PRO A 39 1.80 -12.00 26.16
C PRO A 39 1.97 -12.95 24.98
N GLY A 40 2.68 -12.51 23.93
CA GLY A 40 2.94 -13.34 22.74
C GLY A 40 1.70 -13.48 21.84
N GLU A 41 0.83 -12.47 21.87
CA GLU A 41 -0.35 -12.29 21.05
C GLU A 41 -0.06 -12.47 19.56
N ASP A 42 1.06 -11.93 19.07
CA ASP A 42 1.43 -12.00 17.66
C ASP A 42 1.62 -13.45 17.21
N ASP A 43 2.45 -14.23 17.92
CA ASP A 43 2.70 -15.65 17.64
C ASP A 43 1.43 -16.50 17.68
N MET A 44 0.50 -16.14 18.57
CA MET A 44 -0.79 -16.81 18.70
C MET A 44 -1.69 -16.49 17.50
N ILE A 45 -1.77 -15.21 17.11
CA ILE A 45 -2.55 -14.77 15.95
C ILE A 45 -1.99 -15.40 14.68
N PHE A 46 -0.67 -15.38 14.48
CA PHE A 46 -0.06 -15.98 13.28
C PHE A 46 -0.32 -17.48 13.16
N ARG A 47 -0.17 -18.24 14.25
CA ARG A 47 -0.54 -19.67 14.23
C ARG A 47 -1.98 -19.89 13.79
N ARG A 48 -2.92 -19.11 14.33
CA ARG A 48 -4.33 -19.19 13.99
C ARG A 48 -4.64 -18.77 12.54
N LEU A 49 -3.90 -17.80 12.00
CA LEU A 49 -4.02 -17.42 10.59
C LEU A 49 -3.48 -18.51 9.67
N MET A 50 -2.36 -19.16 10.02
CA MET A 50 -1.76 -20.22 9.21
C MET A 50 -2.56 -21.52 9.24
N GLU A 51 -3.41 -21.73 10.25
CA GLU A 51 -4.40 -22.82 10.25
C GLU A 51 -5.50 -22.64 9.18
N GLN A 52 -5.65 -21.46 8.59
CA GLN A 52 -6.67 -21.15 7.60
C GLN A 52 -6.09 -21.31 6.18
N PRO A 53 -6.47 -22.36 5.42
CA PRO A 53 -5.81 -22.73 4.17
C PRO A 53 -5.79 -21.61 3.11
N GLU A 54 -6.80 -20.74 3.11
CA GLU A 54 -6.91 -19.62 2.17
C GLU A 54 -5.92 -18.49 2.45
N LEU A 55 -5.36 -18.43 3.66
CA LEU A 55 -4.42 -17.41 4.11
C LEU A 55 -2.97 -17.85 4.01
N VAL A 56 -2.70 -19.15 3.86
CA VAL A 56 -1.34 -19.65 3.76
C VAL A 56 -0.69 -19.07 2.49
N PRO A 57 0.47 -18.38 2.61
CA PRO A 57 1.13 -17.81 1.45
C PRO A 57 1.61 -18.87 0.48
N SER A 58 1.46 -18.58 -0.81
CA SER A 58 1.76 -19.57 -1.84
C SER A 58 3.29 -19.77 -1.96
N GLY A 59 3.74 -21.02 -1.98
CA GLY A 59 5.16 -21.36 -2.18
C GLY A 59 6.05 -21.27 -0.93
N VAL A 60 5.49 -21.00 0.26
CA VAL A 60 6.25 -20.98 1.51
C VAL A 60 6.36 -22.41 2.07
N ARG A 61 7.60 -22.90 2.27
CA ARG A 61 7.87 -24.22 2.87
C ARG A 61 7.52 -24.29 4.35
N ASP A 62 7.66 -23.19 5.07
CA ASP A 62 7.32 -23.07 6.49
C ASP A 62 6.51 -21.78 6.76
N PRO A 63 5.18 -21.88 6.82
CA PRO A 63 4.30 -20.74 7.03
C PRO A 63 4.49 -20.05 8.39
N HIS A 64 5.10 -20.73 9.36
CA HIS A 64 5.32 -20.19 10.70
C HIS A 64 6.56 -19.29 10.80
N ARG A 65 7.37 -19.20 9.74
CA ARG A 65 8.52 -18.27 9.65
C ARG A 65 8.18 -16.92 9.03
N ILE A 66 6.90 -16.67 8.73
CA ILE A 66 6.47 -15.37 8.20
C ILE A 66 6.24 -14.44 9.40
N SER A 67 7.31 -13.84 9.90
CA SER A 67 7.21 -12.70 10.80
C SER A 67 6.79 -11.48 9.97
N MET A 68 5.69 -10.82 10.34
CA MET A 68 5.27 -9.54 9.75
C MET A 68 6.27 -8.40 10.06
N PHE A 69 7.24 -8.68 10.94
CA PHE A 69 8.29 -7.76 11.38
C PHE A 69 9.72 -8.25 11.07
N ASP A 70 9.90 -9.26 10.20
CA ASP A 70 11.21 -9.51 9.57
C ASP A 70 11.48 -8.40 8.53
N PHE A 71 11.57 -7.16 9.00
CA PHE A 71 12.43 -6.16 8.41
C PHE A 71 13.86 -6.64 8.65
N GLU A 72 14.29 -7.67 7.93
CA GLU A 72 15.71 -7.94 7.78
C GLU A 72 16.32 -6.62 7.28
N ASN A 73 17.14 -5.99 8.14
CA ASN A 73 17.96 -4.84 7.82
C ASN A 73 18.85 -5.20 6.62
N ASN A 74 18.32 -5.03 5.41
CA ASN A 74 19.07 -5.11 4.17
C ASN A 74 19.76 -3.75 3.94
N ASP A 75 20.56 -3.33 4.92
CA ASP A 75 21.33 -2.07 4.88
C ASP A 75 22.62 -2.17 4.05
N ASP A 76 22.91 -3.32 3.45
CA ASP A 76 24.18 -3.58 2.76
C ASP A 76 24.01 -3.97 1.27
N GLU A 77 23.24 -3.19 0.51
CA GLU A 77 23.28 -3.27 -0.96
C GLU A 77 23.94 -2.04 -1.57
N ASP A 78 25.08 -2.27 -2.22
CA ASP A 78 25.91 -1.24 -2.86
C ASP A 78 25.20 -0.72 -4.13
N PHE A 79 24.28 0.23 -3.95
CA PHE A 79 23.41 0.74 -5.02
C PHE A 79 24.18 1.53 -6.09
N THR A 80 24.07 1.08 -7.34
CA THR A 80 24.57 1.76 -8.55
C THR A 80 23.89 3.13 -8.77
N ASP A 81 24.57 4.07 -9.43
CA ASP A 81 24.13 5.48 -9.58
C ASP A 81 22.75 5.66 -10.26
N ASP A 82 22.38 4.78 -11.19
CA ASP A 82 21.09 4.84 -11.90
C ASP A 82 19.90 4.38 -11.01
N SER A 83 20.14 3.42 -10.11
CA SER A 83 19.15 2.97 -9.12
C SER A 83 18.86 4.06 -8.07
N ARG A 84 19.86 4.89 -7.73
CA ARG A 84 19.72 6.04 -6.82
C ARG A 84 18.86 7.15 -7.43
N SER A 85 19.01 7.43 -8.73
CA SER A 85 18.23 8.45 -9.44
C SER A 85 16.74 8.09 -9.54
N ARG A 86 16.41 6.83 -9.90
CA ARG A 86 15.02 6.36 -9.95
C ARG A 86 14.37 6.31 -8.57
N ARG A 87 15.11 5.84 -7.55
CA ARG A 87 14.66 5.93 -6.15
C ARG A 87 14.42 7.38 -5.73
N ARG A 88 15.27 8.33 -6.13
CA ARG A 88 15.08 9.76 -5.78
C ARG A 88 13.80 10.35 -6.35
N ASN A 89 13.41 10.01 -7.58
CA ASN A 89 12.16 10.49 -8.17
C ASN A 89 10.93 9.82 -7.55
N ALA A 90 11.00 8.51 -7.27
CA ALA A 90 9.97 7.81 -6.50
C ALA A 90 9.83 8.41 -5.09
N PHE A 91 10.95 8.78 -4.47
CA PHE A 91 11.02 9.41 -3.15
C PHE A 91 10.42 10.83 -3.14
N GLU A 92 10.57 11.59 -4.23
CA GLU A 92 9.91 12.90 -4.36
C GLU A 92 8.38 12.74 -4.48
N GLY A 93 7.90 11.81 -5.30
CA GLY A 93 6.47 11.49 -5.40
C GLY A 93 5.89 11.00 -4.07
N LEU A 94 6.60 10.10 -3.38
CA LEU A 94 6.23 9.60 -2.06
C LEU A 94 6.13 10.75 -1.05
N ARG A 95 7.14 11.62 -0.98
CA ARG A 95 7.16 12.77 -0.07
C ARG A 95 6.03 13.75 -0.34
N ARG A 96 5.66 13.96 -1.61
CA ARG A 96 4.48 14.78 -1.96
C ARG A 96 3.19 14.17 -1.41
N LEU A 97 3.03 12.85 -1.50
CA LEU A 97 1.86 12.17 -0.96
C LEU A 97 1.85 12.18 0.58
N GLU A 98 3.00 11.99 1.22
CA GLU A 98 3.15 12.10 2.68
C GLU A 98 2.75 13.48 3.17
N ASN A 99 3.21 14.54 2.51
CA ASN A 99 2.84 15.91 2.84
C ASN A 99 1.32 16.14 2.70
N LEU A 100 0.71 15.58 1.65
CA LEU A 100 -0.74 15.68 1.45
C LEU A 100 -1.52 14.93 2.53
N ALA A 101 -1.06 13.74 2.93
CA ALA A 101 -1.64 12.99 4.04
C ALA A 101 -1.49 13.72 5.38
N ALA A 102 -0.34 14.35 5.62
CA ALA A 102 -0.10 15.17 6.79
C ALA A 102 -1.01 16.41 6.83
N GLU A 103 -1.20 17.06 5.68
CA GLU A 103 -2.13 18.19 5.54
C GLU A 103 -3.57 17.77 5.83
N TRP A 104 -4.02 16.62 5.32
CA TRP A 104 -5.30 16.04 5.67
C TRP A 104 -5.44 15.83 7.18
N ASN A 105 -4.45 15.17 7.80
CA ASN A 105 -4.48 14.89 9.23
C ASN A 105 -4.45 16.16 10.09
N LEU A 106 -3.76 17.20 9.65
CA LEU A 106 -3.77 18.50 10.31
C LEU A 106 -5.17 19.11 10.30
N LEU A 107 -5.85 19.11 9.15
CA LEU A 107 -7.22 19.62 9.03
C LEU A 107 -8.21 18.84 9.91
N VAL A 108 -8.07 17.51 9.94
CA VAL A 108 -8.88 16.62 10.80
C VAL A 108 -8.65 16.94 12.27
N ALA A 109 -7.39 17.14 12.69
CA ALA A 109 -7.06 17.41 14.08
C ALA A 109 -7.43 18.83 14.53
N SER A 110 -7.37 19.84 13.64
CA SER A 110 -7.51 21.25 14.01
C SER A 110 -8.91 21.81 13.84
N SER A 111 -9.66 21.31 12.86
CA SER A 111 -10.82 22.03 12.31
C SER A 111 -12.08 21.19 12.22
N LEU A 112 -11.98 19.87 12.40
CA LEU A 112 -13.10 18.96 12.20
C LEU A 112 -13.88 18.71 13.49
N ASP A 113 -15.21 18.70 13.38
CA ASP A 113 -16.10 18.26 14.45
C ASP A 113 -15.99 16.74 14.66
N GLU A 114 -15.93 16.31 15.92
CA GLU A 114 -15.77 14.91 16.33
C GLU A 114 -16.79 13.95 15.68
N ARG A 115 -17.99 14.44 15.36
CA ARG A 115 -19.04 13.65 14.71
C ARG A 115 -18.63 13.11 13.34
N PHE A 116 -17.66 13.74 12.68
CA PHE A 116 -17.15 13.34 11.36
C PHE A 116 -15.82 12.58 11.43
N PHE A 117 -15.29 12.33 12.64
CA PHE A 117 -14.01 11.63 12.81
C PHE A 117 -13.98 10.25 12.18
N PRO A 118 -15.01 9.39 12.27
CA PRO A 118 -14.96 8.07 11.66
C PRO A 118 -14.72 8.13 10.14
N GLN A 119 -15.41 9.03 9.45
CA GLN A 119 -15.28 9.22 8.01
C GLN A 119 -13.92 9.83 7.66
N ALA A 120 -13.44 10.79 8.46
CA ALA A 120 -12.17 11.43 8.23
C ALA A 120 -10.96 10.51 8.48
N LEU A 121 -11.02 9.70 9.54
CA LEU A 121 -10.02 8.68 9.84
C LEU A 121 -10.02 7.59 8.77
N ALA A 122 -11.16 7.27 8.16
CA ALA A 122 -11.20 6.35 7.04
C ALA A 122 -10.39 6.88 5.82
N ILE A 123 -10.40 8.20 5.59
CA ILE A 123 -9.56 8.85 4.58
C ILE A 123 -8.08 8.83 4.99
N THR A 124 -7.76 9.08 6.26
CA THR A 124 -6.40 8.93 6.80
C THR A 124 -5.86 7.53 6.57
N CYS A 125 -6.64 6.49 6.86
CA CYS A 125 -6.27 5.10 6.61
C CYS A 125 -6.10 4.81 5.12
N ALA A 126 -6.92 5.40 4.24
CA ALA A 126 -6.78 5.26 2.79
C ALA A 126 -5.47 5.89 2.28
N PHE A 127 -5.05 7.04 2.81
CA PHE A 127 -3.72 7.61 2.55
C PHE A 127 -2.60 6.66 2.99
N GLY A 128 -2.69 6.12 4.22
CA GLY A 128 -1.70 5.17 4.74
C GLY A 128 -1.58 3.91 3.89
N LYS A 129 -2.71 3.36 3.45
CA LYS A 129 -2.75 2.23 2.52
C LYS A 129 -2.06 2.55 1.20
N LEU A 130 -2.39 3.70 0.59
CA LEU A 130 -1.78 4.13 -0.67
C LEU A 130 -0.26 4.32 -0.54
N LEU A 131 0.20 4.95 0.54
CA LEU A 131 1.64 5.11 0.83
C LEU A 131 2.35 3.76 0.93
N SER A 132 1.79 2.82 1.70
CA SER A 132 2.35 1.46 1.81
C SER A 132 2.43 0.76 0.46
N ARG A 133 1.42 0.92 -0.42
CA ARG A 133 1.46 0.35 -1.78
C ARG A 133 2.56 0.94 -2.65
N ILE A 134 2.77 2.25 -2.57
CA ILE A 134 3.83 2.93 -3.33
C ILE A 134 5.20 2.48 -2.83
N LEU A 135 5.36 2.30 -1.52
CA LEU A 135 6.59 1.76 -0.93
C LEU A 135 6.85 0.34 -1.45
N ASN A 136 5.86 -0.56 -1.35
CA ASN A 136 5.98 -1.93 -1.87
C ASN A 136 6.35 -1.97 -3.37
N PHE A 137 5.82 -1.04 -4.17
CA PHE A 137 6.20 -0.91 -5.58
C PHE A 137 7.64 -0.42 -5.77
N SER A 138 8.11 0.48 -4.91
CA SER A 138 9.45 1.06 -4.96
C SER A 138 10.53 0.07 -4.52
N ASP A 139 10.17 -0.84 -3.63
CA ASP A 139 11.06 -1.88 -3.10
C ASP A 139 11.24 -3.05 -4.07
N VAL A 140 10.29 -3.28 -4.98
CA VAL A 140 10.44 -4.29 -6.03
C VAL A 140 11.45 -3.77 -7.05
N GLU A 141 12.46 -4.58 -7.39
CA GLU A 141 13.45 -4.22 -8.41
C GLU A 141 12.81 -4.11 -9.81
N ASP A 142 13.40 -3.28 -10.67
CA ASP A 142 12.97 -3.15 -12.07
C ASP A 142 13.63 -4.24 -12.94
N ALA A 143 13.21 -5.49 -12.71
CA ALA A 143 13.70 -6.68 -13.39
C ALA A 143 12.61 -7.33 -14.26
N SER A 144 13.01 -8.18 -15.20
CA SER A 144 12.09 -8.82 -16.16
C SER A 144 11.11 -9.79 -15.47
N ASP A 145 11.59 -10.52 -14.48
CA ASP A 145 10.85 -11.52 -13.71
C ASP A 145 9.85 -10.92 -12.71
N THR A 146 10.09 -9.69 -12.24
CA THR A 146 9.16 -8.97 -11.36
C THR A 146 8.19 -8.06 -12.11
N ARG A 147 8.29 -7.98 -13.45
CA ARG A 147 7.49 -7.07 -14.27
C ARG A 147 5.98 -7.23 -14.08
N THR A 148 5.48 -8.46 -14.07
CA THR A 148 4.04 -8.75 -13.90
C THR A 148 3.57 -8.35 -12.50
N LEU A 149 4.38 -8.57 -11.46
CA LEU A 149 4.14 -8.08 -10.10
C LEU A 149 4.07 -6.55 -10.07
N ARG A 150 5.04 -5.86 -10.67
CA ARG A 150 5.06 -4.40 -10.76
C ARG A 150 3.80 -3.85 -11.44
N ILE A 151 3.35 -4.48 -12.53
CA ILE A 151 2.10 -4.11 -13.20
C ILE A 151 0.90 -4.29 -12.26
N SER A 152 0.80 -5.42 -11.55
CA SER A 152 -0.28 -5.66 -10.59
C SER A 152 -0.28 -4.65 -9.44
N LEU A 153 0.89 -4.26 -8.93
CA LEU A 153 1.03 -3.23 -7.89
C LEU A 153 0.58 -1.85 -8.38
N VAL A 154 0.98 -1.44 -9.60
CA VAL A 154 0.55 -0.14 -10.16
C VAL A 154 -0.96 -0.10 -10.40
N LYS A 155 -1.57 -1.20 -10.85
CA LYS A 155 -3.04 -1.29 -10.95
C LYS A 155 -3.72 -1.12 -9.59
N ARG A 156 -3.12 -1.65 -8.52
CA ARG A 156 -3.63 -1.46 -7.15
C ARG A 156 -3.46 -0.03 -6.65
N ILE A 157 -2.31 0.60 -6.92
CA ILE A 157 -2.11 2.03 -6.66
C ILE A 157 -3.19 2.86 -7.35
N LEU A 158 -3.47 2.60 -8.63
CA LEU A 158 -4.54 3.29 -9.37
C LEU A 158 -5.92 3.06 -8.75
N ALA A 159 -6.23 1.84 -8.31
CA ALA A 159 -7.48 1.53 -7.63
C ALA A 159 -7.61 2.28 -6.30
N ASP A 160 -6.53 2.32 -5.50
CA ASP A 160 -6.50 3.01 -4.22
C ASP A 160 -6.58 4.54 -4.38
N ILE A 161 -6.00 5.13 -5.43
CA ILE A 161 -6.18 6.55 -5.78
C ILE A 161 -7.65 6.85 -6.10
N ASN A 162 -8.30 6.01 -6.92
CA ASN A 162 -9.71 6.20 -7.27
C ASN A 162 -10.62 6.10 -6.04
N GLU A 163 -10.36 5.12 -5.17
CA GLU A 163 -11.08 4.96 -3.91
C GLU A 163 -10.90 6.17 -2.98
N LEU A 164 -9.69 6.71 -2.89
CA LEU A 164 -9.41 7.90 -2.10
C LEU A 164 -10.12 9.14 -2.65
N CYS A 165 -10.14 9.33 -3.97
CA CYS A 165 -10.93 10.38 -4.62
C CYS A 165 -12.42 10.25 -4.31
N LEU A 166 -12.97 9.02 -4.39
CA LEU A 166 -14.38 8.78 -4.06
C LEU A 166 -14.69 9.18 -2.62
N ARG A 167 -13.88 8.73 -1.66
CA ARG A 167 -14.05 9.07 -0.24
C ARG A 167 -13.95 10.56 0.03
N LEU A 168 -13.03 11.27 -0.64
CA LEU A 168 -12.92 12.72 -0.54
C LEU A 168 -14.16 13.43 -1.07
N GLU A 169 -14.73 12.96 -2.20
CA GLU A 169 -15.96 13.55 -2.74
C GLU A 169 -17.16 13.26 -1.84
N GLU A 170 -17.30 12.03 -1.33
CA GLU A 170 -18.32 11.68 -0.34
C GLU A 170 -18.20 12.55 0.92
N PHE A 171 -16.99 12.70 1.45
CA PHE A 171 -16.75 13.52 2.64
C PHE A 171 -17.06 15.00 2.41
N LYS A 172 -16.73 15.52 1.23
CA LYS A 172 -17.09 16.89 0.83
C LYS A 172 -18.60 17.14 0.86
N THR A 173 -19.44 16.15 0.54
CA THR A 173 -20.90 16.29 0.63
C THR A 173 -21.43 16.44 2.05
N LEU A 174 -20.62 16.11 3.07
CA LEU A 174 -20.99 16.25 4.47
C LEU A 174 -20.91 17.70 4.97
N ASP A 175 -20.36 18.62 4.16
CA ASP A 175 -20.12 20.03 4.51
C ASP A 175 -19.35 20.21 5.84
N ALA A 176 -18.49 19.23 6.15
CA ALA A 176 -17.75 19.16 7.40
C ALA A 176 -16.47 20.02 7.40
N LEU A 177 -15.98 20.40 6.22
CA LEU A 177 -14.84 21.28 6.01
C LEU A 177 -15.15 22.28 4.90
N PRO A 178 -14.52 23.48 4.89
CA PRO A 178 -14.73 24.46 3.84
C PRO A 178 -14.45 23.91 2.44
N ALA A 179 -15.33 24.20 1.48
CA ALA A 179 -15.24 23.68 0.11
C ALA A 179 -13.91 23.97 -0.61
N HIS A 180 -13.19 25.04 -0.23
CA HIS A 180 -11.91 25.42 -0.83
C HIS A 180 -10.74 24.48 -0.46
N VAL A 181 -10.93 23.60 0.53
CA VAL A 181 -9.92 22.62 0.97
C VAL A 181 -9.73 21.53 -0.10
N PHE A 182 -10.82 21.00 -0.64
CA PHE A 182 -10.83 19.80 -1.48
C PHE A 182 -10.15 19.93 -2.87
N PRO A 183 -10.22 21.07 -3.59
CA PRO A 183 -9.60 21.20 -4.91
C PRO A 183 -8.13 20.79 -4.96
N ARG A 184 -7.35 21.15 -3.92
CA ARG A 184 -5.93 20.78 -3.82
C ARG A 184 -5.74 19.27 -3.73
N PHE A 185 -6.55 18.57 -2.93
CA PHE A 185 -6.49 17.11 -2.82
C PHE A 185 -6.80 16.43 -4.15
N PHE A 186 -7.85 16.88 -4.86
CA PHE A 186 -8.21 16.31 -6.15
C PHE A 186 -7.17 16.58 -7.24
N GLU A 187 -6.58 17.77 -7.26
CA GLU A 187 -5.49 18.10 -8.18
C GLU A 187 -4.29 17.19 -7.97
N GLN A 188 -3.86 17.02 -6.71
CA GLN A 188 -2.74 16.14 -6.40
C GLN A 188 -3.06 14.67 -6.71
N MET A 189 -4.28 14.19 -6.41
CA MET A 189 -4.69 12.83 -6.77
C MET A 189 -4.70 12.60 -8.28
N THR A 190 -5.12 13.60 -9.05
CA THR A 190 -5.06 13.54 -10.52
C THR A 190 -3.62 13.45 -10.99
N PHE A 191 -2.72 14.25 -10.44
CA PHE A 191 -1.29 14.16 -10.75
C PHE A 191 -0.72 12.77 -10.46
N PHE A 192 -0.98 12.20 -9.29
CA PHE A 192 -0.51 10.85 -8.95
C PHE A 192 -1.10 9.76 -9.85
N ARG A 193 -2.37 9.92 -10.25
CA ARG A 193 -3.03 9.01 -11.17
C ARG A 193 -2.36 9.00 -12.54
N GLU A 194 -2.09 10.18 -13.12
CA GLU A 194 -1.40 10.29 -14.42
C GLU A 194 0.02 9.71 -14.33
N ALA A 195 0.76 10.03 -13.26
CA ALA A 195 2.10 9.45 -13.05
C ALA A 195 2.06 7.90 -12.96
N ALA A 196 1.07 7.34 -12.26
CA ALA A 196 0.89 5.89 -12.17
C ALA A 196 0.49 5.26 -13.53
N LEU A 197 -0.32 5.97 -14.34
CA LEU A 197 -0.64 5.53 -15.70
C LEU A 197 0.59 5.53 -16.60
N ASP A 198 1.42 6.56 -16.53
CA ASP A 198 2.67 6.63 -17.31
C ASP A 198 3.59 5.46 -16.96
N VAL A 199 3.76 5.16 -15.67
CA VAL A 199 4.52 3.98 -15.22
C VAL A 199 3.90 2.68 -15.75
N LEU A 200 2.58 2.53 -15.69
CA LEU A 200 1.90 1.35 -16.22
C LEU A 200 2.11 1.20 -17.73
N HIS A 201 2.04 2.30 -18.47
CA HIS A 201 2.29 2.32 -19.91
C HIS A 201 3.73 1.94 -20.23
N GLN A 202 4.71 2.47 -19.50
CA GLN A 202 6.13 2.11 -19.65
C GLN A 202 6.36 0.62 -19.35
N LEU A 203 5.76 0.09 -18.29
CA LEU A 203 5.87 -1.33 -17.93
C LEU A 203 5.23 -2.22 -19.00
N ARG A 204 4.19 -1.77 -19.71
CA ARG A 204 3.55 -2.55 -20.79
C ARG A 204 4.23 -2.41 -22.14
N SER A 205 4.83 -1.25 -22.43
CA SER A 205 5.49 -0.99 -23.71
C SER A 205 6.87 -1.62 -23.85
N ARG A 206 7.53 -1.99 -22.73
CA ARG A 206 8.78 -2.78 -22.69
C ARG A 206 8.61 -4.23 -23.18
N SER A 207 7.73 -4.47 -24.15
CA SER A 207 7.46 -5.77 -24.75
C SER A 207 8.35 -6.00 -25.97
N GLU A 208 9.67 -5.87 -25.80
CA GLU A 208 10.72 -6.34 -26.71
C GLU A 208 11.95 -6.76 -25.89
#